data_AF-A0A7D6VQ43-F1
#
_entry.id   AF-A0A7D6VQ43-F1
#
_cell.length_a   1.000
_cell.length_b   1.000
_cell.length_c   1.000
_cell.angle_alpha   90.00
_cell.angle_beta   90.00
_cell.angle_gamma   90.00
#
_symmetry.space_group_name_H-M   'P 1'
#
loop_
_entity.id
_entity.type
_entity.pdbx_description
1 polymer ?
#
loop_
_entity_poly.entity_id
_entity_poly.type
_entity_poly.pdbx_seq_one_letter_code
_entity_poly.pdbx_strand_id
1 'polypeptide(L)'
;MPGDARAHGYVDSPASRQAQCAQGLVACGEIKYEPQSVEGPKGLRSCSGGVGRFAELDDDSKGWRVQNVGRTVTFSWKFTAQHRTQNWEYYIGGTRVGMVEGNNQPPSQSASHTIDLGGFTGRQKLLAIWNIGDTANAFYSCLDLNISGDGGPTTPPATTTNPPTTNPPATTTHQHTTTPPTTEPPVTTTPPPVTTTTRPAPAGEWKVQAQYAIGDVVTYQGSRYRCRQAHTVHDPNWTPPATPALWERL
;
A
#
# COMPACT_ATOMS: atom_id res chain seq x y z
N MET A 1 -6.51 -7.61 -21.91
CA MET A 1 -6.87 -7.33 -20.50
C MET A 1 -5.80 -6.43 -19.90
N PRO A 2 -6.14 -5.37 -19.16
CA PRO A 2 -5.22 -4.80 -18.19
C PRO A 2 -4.93 -5.90 -17.16
N GLY A 3 -3.66 -6.19 -16.87
CA GLY A 3 -3.30 -7.18 -15.85
C GLY A 3 -3.51 -6.61 -14.45
N ASP A 4 -3.61 -7.48 -13.45
CA ASP A 4 -3.51 -7.06 -12.05
C ASP A 4 -2.08 -6.56 -11.81
N ALA A 5 -1.91 -5.26 -11.55
CA ALA A 5 -0.61 -4.70 -11.24
C ALA A 5 -0.19 -5.21 -9.87
N ARG A 6 0.94 -5.91 -9.78
CA ARG A 6 1.62 -6.13 -8.50
C ARG A 6 2.41 -4.89 -8.07
N ALA A 7 1.90 -3.70 -8.39
CA ALA A 7 2.41 -2.43 -7.93
C ALA A 7 2.20 -2.31 -6.42
N HIS A 8 3.14 -1.69 -5.69
CA HIS A 8 3.00 -1.46 -4.26
C HIS A 8 3.81 -0.24 -3.84
N GLY A 9 3.17 0.76 -3.24
CA GLY A 9 3.84 1.97 -2.78
C GLY A 9 2.94 2.96 -2.05
N TYR A 10 3.57 3.86 -1.30
CA TYR A 10 2.89 4.89 -0.49
C TYR A 10 3.80 6.11 -0.28
N VAL A 11 3.24 7.25 0.15
CA VAL A 11 4.03 8.44 0.55
C VAL A 11 4.56 8.26 1.97
N ASP A 12 5.89 8.20 2.11
CA ASP A 12 6.59 7.95 3.37
C ASP A 12 6.95 9.25 4.10
N SER A 13 7.21 10.34 3.36
CA SER A 13 7.48 11.67 3.90
C SER A 13 6.85 12.81 3.08
N PRO A 14 6.15 13.79 3.68
CA PRO A 14 5.63 13.78 5.04
C PRO A 14 4.79 12.52 5.30
N ALA A 15 4.68 12.07 6.55
CA ALA A 15 4.09 10.75 6.84
C ALA A 15 2.58 10.72 6.51
N SER A 16 2.21 9.95 5.48
CA SER A 16 0.81 9.64 5.14
C SER A 16 0.10 8.85 6.23
N ARG A 17 -1.23 8.78 6.17
CA ARG A 17 -2.06 8.04 7.15
C ARG A 17 -1.60 6.58 7.29
N GLN A 18 -1.39 5.87 6.17
CA GLN A 18 -0.85 4.51 6.20
C GLN A 18 0.59 4.45 6.76
N ALA A 19 1.45 5.44 6.48
CA ALA A 19 2.80 5.50 7.05
C ALA A 19 2.76 5.70 8.57
N GLN A 20 1.87 6.58 9.07
CA GLN A 20 1.66 6.80 10.51
C GLN A 20 1.14 5.54 11.21
N CYS A 21 0.28 4.76 10.55
CA CYS A 21 -0.14 3.44 11.02
C CYS A 21 1.05 2.48 11.14
N ALA A 22 1.86 2.34 10.09
CA ALA A 22 3.01 1.43 10.05
C ALA A 22 4.12 1.82 11.04
N GLN A 23 4.29 3.12 11.30
CA GLN A 23 5.20 3.67 12.31
C GLN A 23 4.64 3.58 13.75
N GLY A 24 3.41 3.08 13.95
CA GLY A 24 2.75 3.00 15.26
C GLY A 24 2.40 4.36 15.87
N LEU A 25 2.42 5.44 15.07
CA LEU A 25 2.14 6.80 15.53
C LEU A 25 0.65 7.05 15.79
N VAL A 26 -0.21 6.26 15.13
CA VAL A 26 -1.66 6.20 15.25
C VAL A 26 -2.06 4.73 15.34
N ALA A 27 -3.01 4.42 16.24
CA ALA A 27 -3.54 3.05 16.36
C ALA A 27 -4.34 2.70 15.10
N CYS A 28 -3.97 1.60 14.44
CA CYS A 28 -4.62 1.12 13.22
C CYS A 28 -4.79 -0.41 13.21
N GLY A 29 -5.68 -0.88 12.35
CA GLY A 29 -5.94 -2.29 12.05
C GLY A 29 -4.82 -2.90 11.22
N GLU A 30 -5.16 -3.35 10.02
CA GLU A 30 -4.29 -4.19 9.18
C GLU A 30 -3.28 -3.37 8.37
N ILE A 31 -3.64 -2.12 7.99
CA ILE A 31 -2.84 -1.26 7.12
C ILE A 31 -1.43 -0.98 7.66
N LYS A 32 -1.21 -1.08 8.99
CA LYS A 32 0.13 -0.94 9.59
C LYS A 32 1.13 -2.01 9.15
N TYR A 33 0.65 -3.18 8.70
CA TYR A 33 1.49 -4.27 8.21
C TYR A 33 1.73 -4.21 6.70
N GLU A 34 0.89 -3.47 5.96
CA GLU A 34 0.93 -3.38 4.51
C GLU A 34 0.60 -1.97 3.96
N PRO A 35 1.28 -0.90 4.42
CA PRO A 35 0.97 0.48 4.04
C PRO A 35 1.05 0.73 2.52
N GLN A 36 1.83 -0.09 1.81
CA GLN A 36 2.00 -0.08 0.36
C GLN A 36 0.80 -0.59 -0.46
N SER A 37 -0.23 -1.17 0.17
CA SER A 37 -1.28 -1.95 -0.51
C SER A 37 -2.60 -1.19 -0.74
N VAL A 38 -2.64 0.13 -0.60
CA VAL A 38 -3.87 0.94 -0.76
C VAL A 38 -4.19 1.16 -2.25
N GLU A 39 -4.47 0.06 -2.94
CA GLU A 39 -4.80 0.00 -4.36
C GLU A 39 -6.32 0.06 -4.60
N GLY A 40 -6.76 0.85 -5.57
CA GLY A 40 -8.14 0.85 -6.04
C GLY A 40 -8.30 1.33 -7.48
N PRO A 41 -9.51 1.26 -8.05
CA PRO A 41 -9.78 1.78 -9.39
C PRO A 41 -9.42 3.26 -9.53
N LYS A 42 -8.84 3.64 -10.68
CA LYS A 42 -8.51 5.03 -11.00
C LYS A 42 -9.71 5.97 -10.87
N GLY A 43 -9.43 7.24 -10.53
CA GLY A 43 -10.42 8.31 -10.48
C GLY A 43 -11.10 8.50 -9.11
N LEU A 44 -10.91 7.59 -8.15
CA LEU A 44 -11.40 7.78 -6.78
C LEU A 44 -10.73 8.97 -6.07
N ARG A 45 -11.38 9.47 -5.02
CA ARG A 45 -10.90 10.59 -4.18
C ARG A 45 -10.99 10.29 -2.68
N SER A 46 -10.98 9.01 -2.30
CA SER A 46 -10.91 8.52 -0.93
C SER A 46 -9.47 8.20 -0.50
N CYS A 47 -9.21 8.20 0.80
CA CYS A 47 -7.94 7.82 1.40
C CYS A 47 -7.73 6.30 1.41
N SER A 48 -8.80 5.51 1.47
CA SER A 48 -8.77 4.04 1.41
C SER A 48 -8.61 3.46 0.01
N GLY A 49 -8.71 4.28 -1.06
CA GLY A 49 -8.85 3.77 -2.42
C GLY A 49 -10.12 2.93 -2.66
N GLY A 50 -11.09 2.95 -1.74
CA GLY A 50 -12.26 2.08 -1.77
C GLY A 50 -12.02 0.67 -1.17
N VAL A 51 -10.83 0.41 -0.62
CA VAL A 51 -10.51 -0.87 0.02
C VAL A 51 -11.17 -0.94 1.40
N GLY A 52 -12.22 -1.75 1.52
CA GLY A 52 -13.02 -1.83 2.76
C GLY A 52 -12.22 -2.15 4.03
N ARG A 53 -11.20 -3.02 3.96
CA ARG A 53 -10.30 -3.33 5.10
C ARG A 53 -9.41 -2.16 5.54
N PHE A 54 -9.30 -1.12 4.70
CA PHE A 54 -8.55 0.12 4.98
C PHE A 54 -9.47 1.34 5.12
N ALA A 55 -10.78 1.16 5.31
CA ALA A 55 -11.73 2.26 5.51
C ALA A 55 -11.36 3.17 6.71
N GLU A 56 -10.58 2.65 7.66
CA GLU A 56 -9.99 3.44 8.76
C GLU A 56 -9.10 4.61 8.29
N LEU A 57 -8.63 4.62 7.04
CA LEU A 57 -7.89 5.74 6.45
C LEU A 57 -8.79 6.93 6.08
N ASP A 58 -10.08 6.69 5.82
CA ASP A 58 -11.06 7.73 5.49
C ASP A 58 -11.60 8.45 6.75
N ASP A 59 -11.49 7.82 7.93
CA ASP A 59 -11.93 8.38 9.21
C ASP A 59 -11.06 9.59 9.63
N ASP A 60 -11.66 10.78 9.64
CA ASP A 60 -11.02 12.04 10.06
C ASP A 60 -11.05 12.27 11.58
N SER A 61 -11.80 11.47 12.33
CA SER A 61 -11.84 11.52 13.80
C SER A 61 -10.66 10.80 14.44
N LYS A 62 -9.98 9.93 13.69
CA LYS A 62 -8.69 9.36 14.11
C LYS A 62 -7.67 10.46 14.40
N GLY A 63 -6.85 10.22 15.42
CA GLY A 63 -5.80 11.13 15.89
C GLY A 63 -4.58 11.24 14.95
N TRP A 64 -4.81 11.46 13.66
CA TRP A 64 -3.78 11.68 12.65
C TRP A 64 -2.88 12.84 13.02
N ARG A 65 -1.57 12.60 13.00
CA ARG A 65 -0.56 13.62 13.29
C ARG A 65 -0.44 14.55 12.09
N VAL A 66 -0.77 15.80 12.31
CA VAL A 66 -0.69 16.85 11.30
C VAL A 66 0.77 17.28 11.13
N GLN A 67 1.28 17.28 9.90
CA GLN A 67 2.66 17.63 9.57
C GLN A 67 2.75 19.12 9.22
N ASN A 68 3.56 19.89 9.95
CA ASN A 68 3.81 21.30 9.63
C ASN A 68 4.71 21.40 8.39
N VAL A 69 4.27 22.14 7.37
CA VAL A 69 4.97 22.29 6.09
C VAL A 69 4.89 23.73 5.58
N GLY A 70 5.86 24.14 4.76
CA GLY A 70 5.79 25.41 4.04
C GLY A 70 4.86 25.34 2.82
N ARG A 71 4.77 26.44 2.07
CA ARG A 71 3.96 26.52 0.83
C ARG A 71 4.49 25.63 -0.30
N THR A 72 5.76 25.25 -0.28
CA THR A 72 6.34 24.27 -1.21
C THR A 72 6.75 23.03 -0.42
N VAL A 73 6.35 21.84 -0.88
CA VAL A 73 6.53 20.57 -0.14
C VAL A 73 7.10 19.49 -1.06
N THR A 74 8.15 18.81 -0.59
CA THR A 74 8.69 17.61 -1.25
C THR A 74 8.04 16.36 -0.67
N PHE A 75 7.33 15.62 -1.52
CA PHE A 75 6.71 14.34 -1.17
C PHE A 75 7.59 13.18 -1.64
N SER A 76 8.06 12.37 -0.69
CA SER A 76 8.85 11.16 -0.93
C SER A 76 7.97 9.92 -0.95
N TRP A 77 7.85 9.30 -2.12
CA TRP A 77 7.25 7.99 -2.31
C TRP A 77 8.26 6.87 -2.05
N LYS A 78 7.77 5.76 -1.51
CA LYS A 78 8.50 4.49 -1.36
C LYS A 78 7.73 3.40 -2.09
N PHE A 79 8.43 2.62 -2.92
CA PHE A 79 7.86 1.53 -3.70
C PHE A 79 8.47 0.20 -3.26
N THR A 80 7.64 -0.75 -2.82
CA THR A 80 8.08 -2.13 -2.56
C THR A 80 7.94 -3.01 -3.79
N ALA A 81 7.13 -2.58 -4.78
CA ALA A 81 7.08 -3.16 -6.11
C ALA A 81 6.83 -2.05 -7.14
N GLN A 82 7.83 -1.81 -7.99
CA GLN A 82 7.82 -0.77 -9.02
C GLN A 82 6.94 -1.23 -10.20
N HIS A 83 6.15 -0.32 -10.75
CA HIS A 83 5.29 -0.58 -11.91
C HIS A 83 5.36 0.56 -12.90
N ARG A 84 5.06 0.30 -14.18
CA ARG A 84 4.92 1.39 -15.17
C ARG A 84 3.96 2.43 -14.63
N THR A 85 4.34 3.70 -14.71
CA THR A 85 3.57 4.79 -14.12
C THR A 85 3.01 5.70 -15.19
N GLN A 86 1.70 5.94 -15.13
CA GLN A 86 1.06 6.98 -15.94
C GLN A 86 1.55 8.35 -15.43
N ASN A 87 1.21 8.67 -14.19
CA ASN A 87 1.57 9.90 -13.51
C ASN A 87 1.31 9.79 -11.99
N TRP A 88 1.71 10.82 -11.26
CA TRP A 88 1.25 11.09 -9.89
C TRP A 88 0.42 12.37 -9.89
N GLU A 89 -0.70 12.38 -9.16
CA GLU A 89 -1.54 13.56 -8.95
C GLU A 89 -1.60 13.91 -7.45
N TYR A 90 -1.73 15.20 -7.16
CA TYR A 90 -1.82 15.74 -5.80
C TYR A 90 -3.06 16.63 -5.69
N TYR A 91 -3.92 16.37 -4.71
CA TYR A 91 -5.19 17.07 -4.51
C TYR A 91 -5.33 17.63 -3.10
N ILE A 92 -5.90 18.83 -2.97
CA ILE A 92 -6.47 19.33 -1.70
C ILE A 92 -7.96 19.58 -1.96
N GLY A 93 -8.82 18.82 -1.27
CA GLY A 93 -10.25 18.76 -1.60
C GLY A 93 -10.47 18.34 -3.06
N GLY A 94 -11.24 19.14 -3.80
CA GLY A 94 -11.48 18.92 -5.24
C GLY A 94 -10.38 19.46 -6.17
N THR A 95 -9.42 20.23 -5.66
CA THR A 95 -8.45 20.97 -6.47
C THR A 95 -7.17 20.19 -6.67
N ARG A 96 -6.76 19.94 -7.93
CA ARG A 96 -5.43 19.38 -8.23
C ARG A 96 -4.38 20.47 -8.04
N VAL A 97 -3.49 20.28 -7.06
CA VAL A 97 -2.39 21.20 -6.72
C VAL A 97 -1.08 20.81 -7.41
N GLY A 98 -0.95 19.58 -7.88
CA GLY A 98 0.25 19.12 -8.56
C GLY A 98 0.02 17.87 -9.41
N MET A 99 0.90 17.70 -10.39
CA MET A 99 0.95 16.54 -11.27
C MET A 99 2.40 16.30 -11.71
N VAL A 100 2.83 15.04 -11.73
CA VAL A 100 4.16 14.63 -12.20
C VAL A 100 3.99 13.48 -13.19
N GLU A 101 4.57 13.58 -14.38
CA GLU A 101 4.46 12.54 -15.40
C GLU A 101 5.35 11.34 -15.11
N GLY A 102 4.81 10.13 -15.24
CA GLY A 102 5.56 8.88 -15.13
C GLY A 102 6.14 8.38 -16.45
N ASN A 103 5.79 9.01 -17.58
CA ASN A 103 6.24 8.66 -18.94
C ASN A 103 6.04 7.18 -19.32
N ASN A 104 5.08 6.51 -18.69
CA ASN A 104 4.82 5.06 -18.77
C ASN A 104 6.03 4.17 -18.42
N GLN A 105 6.98 4.70 -17.62
CA GLN A 105 8.15 3.98 -17.13
C GLN A 105 7.97 3.52 -15.68
N PRO A 106 8.65 2.44 -15.24
CA PRO A 106 8.76 2.12 -13.82
C PRO A 106 9.64 3.17 -13.12
N PRO A 107 9.24 3.68 -11.93
CA PRO A 107 10.07 4.59 -11.15
C PRO A 107 11.26 3.84 -10.53
N SER A 108 12.23 4.57 -9.98
CA SER A 108 13.20 4.05 -9.00
C SER A 108 12.48 3.52 -7.73
N GLN A 109 13.20 2.86 -6.82
CA GLN A 109 12.61 2.32 -5.56
C GLN A 109 12.02 3.41 -4.64
N SER A 110 12.39 4.66 -4.85
CA SER A 110 11.73 5.86 -4.32
C SER A 110 11.57 6.91 -5.43
N ALA A 111 10.67 7.87 -5.20
CA ALA A 111 10.55 9.07 -6.03
C ALA A 111 10.27 10.28 -5.13
N SER A 112 10.77 11.45 -5.51
CA SER A 112 10.62 12.70 -4.74
C SER A 112 10.02 13.78 -5.62
N HIS A 113 8.86 14.31 -5.23
CA HIS A 113 8.14 15.32 -6.02
C HIS A 113 7.94 16.60 -5.22
N THR A 114 8.48 17.71 -5.71
CA THR A 114 8.29 19.04 -5.13
C THR A 114 7.04 19.68 -5.72
N ILE A 115 6.03 19.93 -4.88
CA ILE A 115 4.74 20.49 -5.28
C ILE A 115 4.51 21.83 -4.58
N ASP A 116 3.98 22.81 -5.32
CA ASP A 116 3.53 24.08 -4.77
C ASP A 116 2.09 23.95 -4.24
N LEU A 117 1.92 24.21 -2.94
CA LEU A 117 0.64 24.26 -2.24
C LEU A 117 0.22 25.70 -1.93
N GLY A 118 0.89 26.70 -2.53
CA GLY A 118 0.76 28.11 -2.18
C GLY A 118 -0.65 28.70 -2.28
N GLY A 119 -1.60 28.04 -2.96
CA GLY A 119 -3.02 28.39 -2.93
C GLY A 119 -3.75 28.07 -1.62
N PHE A 120 -3.09 27.40 -0.67
CA PHE A 120 -3.69 26.89 0.57
C PHE A 120 -2.85 27.26 1.81
N THR A 121 -3.51 27.38 2.96
CA THR A 121 -2.91 27.63 4.27
C THR A 121 -3.64 26.86 5.36
N GLY A 122 -3.03 26.74 6.55
CA GLY A 122 -3.61 26.08 7.71
C GLY A 122 -3.75 24.57 7.54
N ARG A 123 -4.62 23.94 8.34
CA ARG A 123 -4.84 22.49 8.30
C ARG A 123 -5.55 22.07 7.01
N GLN A 124 -4.91 21.22 6.22
CA GLN A 124 -5.41 20.67 4.97
C GLN A 124 -5.25 19.15 4.94
N LYS A 125 -6.18 18.45 4.29
CA LYS A 125 -5.98 17.05 3.88
C LYS A 125 -5.55 17.04 2.43
N LEU A 126 -4.35 16.51 2.17
CA LEU A 126 -3.86 16.27 0.82
C LEU A 126 -4.05 14.80 0.47
N LEU A 127 -4.53 14.52 -0.75
CA LEU A 127 -4.56 13.19 -1.35
C LEU A 127 -3.51 13.12 -2.46
N ALA A 128 -2.54 12.23 -2.29
CA ALA A 128 -1.57 11.86 -3.32
C ALA A 128 -2.02 10.56 -3.99
N ILE A 129 -2.02 10.53 -5.33
CA ILE A 129 -2.49 9.43 -6.15
C ILE A 129 -1.36 9.01 -7.09
N TRP A 130 -1.02 7.71 -7.11
CA TRP A 130 -0.09 7.13 -8.08
C TRP A 130 -0.88 6.32 -9.11
N ASN A 131 -1.03 6.84 -10.34
CA ASN A 131 -1.78 6.18 -11.40
C ASN A 131 -0.87 5.20 -12.18
N ILE A 132 -1.21 3.92 -12.19
CA ILE A 132 -0.43 2.88 -12.87
C ILE A 132 -0.60 2.98 -14.39
N GLY A 133 0.47 2.82 -15.17
CA GLY A 133 0.52 3.08 -16.61
C GLY A 133 -0.24 2.07 -17.48
N ASP A 134 -0.26 0.82 -17.04
CA ASP A 134 -0.70 -0.37 -17.80
C ASP A 134 -1.88 -1.11 -17.17
N THR A 135 -2.49 -0.55 -16.11
CA THR A 135 -3.67 -1.12 -15.44
C THR A 135 -4.78 -0.08 -15.19
N ALA A 136 -5.93 -0.55 -14.72
CA ALA A 136 -7.07 0.30 -14.37
C ALA A 136 -6.97 0.92 -12.96
N ASN A 137 -5.89 0.62 -12.21
CA ASN A 137 -5.77 0.93 -10.79
C ASN A 137 -4.81 2.09 -10.50
N ALA A 138 -4.90 2.59 -9.27
CA ALA A 138 -4.04 3.61 -8.68
C ALA A 138 -3.84 3.35 -7.18
N PHE A 139 -2.78 3.94 -6.61
CA PHE A 139 -2.47 3.86 -5.18
C PHE A 139 -2.77 5.20 -4.51
N TYR A 140 -3.41 5.14 -3.34
CA TYR A 140 -3.97 6.30 -2.65
C TYR A 140 -3.26 6.54 -1.32
N SER A 141 -2.72 7.75 -1.11
CA SER A 141 -2.08 8.17 0.14
C SER A 141 -2.63 9.51 0.61
N CYS A 142 -3.35 9.52 1.73
CA CYS A 142 -3.77 10.77 2.38
C CYS A 142 -2.71 11.27 3.37
N LEU A 143 -2.54 12.59 3.42
CA LEU A 143 -1.64 13.31 4.32
C LEU A 143 -2.40 14.43 5.02
N ASP A 144 -2.27 14.51 6.35
CA ASP A 144 -2.76 15.63 7.13
C ASP A 144 -1.63 16.65 7.29
N LEU A 145 -1.78 17.82 6.68
CA LEU A 145 -0.77 18.87 6.62
C LEU A 145 -1.26 20.13 7.34
N ASN A 146 -0.33 20.93 7.86
CA ASN A 146 -0.59 22.29 8.30
C ASN A 146 0.37 23.22 7.54
N ILE A 147 -0.19 23.98 6.59
CA ILE A 147 0.58 24.76 5.61
C ILE A 147 0.79 26.17 6.16
N SER A 148 2.03 26.52 6.51
CA SER A 148 2.38 27.86 6.98
C SER A 148 2.52 28.83 5.81
N GLY A 149 2.02 30.07 5.97
CA GLY A 149 2.15 31.13 4.97
C GLY A 149 3.58 31.62 4.77
N ASP A 150 4.42 31.47 5.80
CA ASP A 150 5.82 31.86 5.79
C ASP A 150 6.67 30.77 5.12
N GLY A 151 7.56 31.19 4.22
CA GLY A 151 8.49 30.34 3.49
C GLY A 151 9.67 29.83 4.34
N GLY A 152 9.39 29.36 5.55
CA GLY A 152 10.41 28.77 6.43
C GLY A 152 11.05 27.55 5.77
N PRO A 153 12.38 27.39 5.86
CA PRO A 153 13.05 26.22 5.31
C PRO A 153 12.56 24.99 6.08
N THR A 154 11.95 24.04 5.36
CA THR A 154 11.70 22.71 5.89
C THR A 154 13.06 22.06 6.19
N THR A 155 13.44 21.98 7.46
CA THR A 155 14.47 21.04 7.90
C THR A 155 14.02 19.65 7.41
N PRO A 156 14.78 18.97 6.54
CA PRO A 156 14.44 17.61 6.17
C PRO A 156 14.39 16.77 7.45
N PRO A 157 13.37 15.91 7.66
CA PRO A 157 13.47 14.86 8.66
C PRO A 157 14.79 14.13 8.42
N ALA A 158 15.63 14.05 9.46
CA ALA A 158 17.01 13.61 9.30
C ALA A 158 17.05 12.26 8.60
N THR A 159 17.76 12.20 7.46
CA THR A 159 18.11 10.94 6.81
C THR A 159 18.89 10.11 7.82
N THR A 160 18.26 9.09 8.40
CA THR A 160 18.98 8.06 9.12
C THR A 160 19.90 7.37 8.13
N THR A 161 21.17 7.69 8.25
CA THR A 161 22.27 7.06 7.53
C THR A 161 22.21 5.55 7.75
N ASN A 162 22.10 4.79 6.65
CA ASN A 162 22.34 3.36 6.64
C ASN A 162 23.83 3.12 6.34
N PRO A 163 24.62 2.56 7.27
CA PRO A 163 25.93 1.98 6.98
C PRO A 163 25.85 0.44 6.93
N PRO A 164 26.83 -0.22 6.29
CA PRO A 164 27.06 -0.22 4.86
C PRO A 164 26.55 -1.52 4.21
N THR A 165 26.41 -1.52 2.89
CA THR A 165 26.07 -2.70 2.08
C THR A 165 27.09 -3.83 2.22
N THR A 166 26.62 -5.03 2.54
CA THR A 166 27.27 -6.30 2.16
C THR A 166 26.36 -7.03 1.18
N ASN A 167 26.84 -7.27 -0.04
CA ASN A 167 26.15 -8.11 -1.03
C ASN A 167 26.42 -9.59 -0.73
N PRO A 168 25.37 -10.43 -0.69
CA PRO A 168 25.43 -11.78 -1.24
C PRO A 168 25.11 -11.77 -2.76
N PRO A 169 25.56 -12.76 -3.53
CA PRO A 169 25.67 -12.65 -4.98
C PRO A 169 24.34 -12.81 -5.73
N ALA A 170 24.29 -12.22 -6.93
CA ALA A 170 23.23 -12.44 -7.90
C ALA A 170 23.18 -13.90 -8.35
N THR A 171 21.96 -14.45 -8.45
CA THR A 171 21.71 -15.76 -9.06
C THR A 171 20.94 -15.60 -10.37
N THR A 172 21.37 -16.38 -11.36
CA THR A 172 21.09 -16.24 -12.80
C THR A 172 19.62 -16.33 -13.22
N THR A 173 19.31 -15.58 -14.28
CA THR A 173 18.13 -15.63 -15.14
C THR A 173 17.62 -17.03 -15.46
N HIS A 174 16.31 -17.26 -15.29
CA HIS A 174 15.56 -18.25 -16.06
C HIS A 174 14.22 -17.66 -16.52
N GLN A 175 14.11 -17.39 -17.83
CA GLN A 175 12.84 -17.06 -18.48
C GLN A 175 12.02 -18.36 -18.62
N HIS A 176 10.78 -18.39 -18.14
CA HIS A 176 9.84 -19.48 -18.46
C HIS A 176 8.49 -18.93 -18.89
N THR A 177 8.09 -19.35 -20.08
CA THR A 177 6.84 -18.99 -20.78
C THR A 177 5.64 -19.69 -20.14
N THR A 178 4.52 -19.00 -19.97
CA THR A 178 3.21 -19.62 -19.69
C THR A 178 2.08 -18.96 -20.48
N THR A 179 1.12 -19.79 -20.90
CA THR A 179 -0.02 -19.47 -21.78
C THR A 179 -1.27 -19.02 -20.98
N PRO A 180 -2.21 -18.29 -21.61
CA PRO A 180 -3.40 -17.74 -20.93
C PRO A 180 -4.62 -18.69 -20.98
N PRO A 181 -5.59 -18.48 -20.07
CA PRO A 181 -6.98 -18.88 -20.30
C PRO A 181 -8.00 -17.72 -20.25
N THR A 182 -9.08 -17.90 -21.02
CA THR A 182 -10.32 -17.09 -21.08
C THR A 182 -11.50 -18.04 -20.76
N THR A 183 -12.69 -17.64 -20.27
CA THR A 183 -13.40 -16.35 -20.20
C THR A 183 -14.40 -16.38 -19.01
N GLU A 184 -14.88 -15.23 -18.54
CA GLU A 184 -16.08 -15.13 -17.67
C GLU A 184 -17.19 -14.33 -18.39
N PRO A 185 -18.48 -14.75 -18.27
CA PRO A 185 -19.52 -13.83 -17.76
C PRO A 185 -20.71 -14.56 -17.04
N PRO A 186 -21.75 -13.86 -16.53
CA PRO A 186 -21.74 -12.72 -15.61
C PRO A 186 -22.72 -12.83 -14.40
N VAL A 187 -22.41 -12.10 -13.31
CA VAL A 187 -23.24 -11.54 -12.21
C VAL A 187 -24.72 -11.97 -12.02
N THR A 188 -25.11 -12.36 -10.79
CA THR A 188 -26.36 -11.92 -10.10
C THR A 188 -26.28 -12.12 -8.58
N THR A 189 -26.89 -11.20 -7.81
CA THR A 189 -26.93 -11.14 -6.34
C THR A 189 -27.85 -12.17 -5.66
N THR A 190 -27.33 -12.93 -4.68
CA THR A 190 -28.04 -13.50 -3.50
C THR A 190 -26.98 -14.01 -2.52
N PRO A 191 -27.07 -13.79 -1.19
CA PRO A 191 -26.11 -14.37 -0.24
C PRO A 191 -26.33 -15.90 -0.13
N PRO A 192 -25.32 -16.75 -0.38
CA PRO A 192 -25.47 -18.19 -0.22
C PRO A 192 -25.44 -18.59 1.27
N PRO A 193 -26.17 -19.65 1.68
CA PRO A 193 -26.12 -20.14 3.05
C PRO A 193 -24.74 -20.74 3.37
N VAL A 194 -24.30 -20.59 4.62
CA VAL A 194 -23.08 -21.23 5.14
C VAL A 194 -23.22 -22.75 5.00
N THR A 195 -22.62 -23.30 3.95
CA THR A 195 -22.65 -24.73 3.65
C THR A 195 -21.28 -25.31 3.95
N THR A 196 -21.12 -25.84 5.15
CA THR A 196 -19.86 -26.38 5.68
C THR A 196 -19.50 -27.74 5.07
N THR A 197 -18.63 -27.74 4.08
CA THR A 197 -17.79 -28.88 3.66
C THR A 197 -16.60 -28.31 2.87
N THR A 198 -15.31 -28.60 3.13
CA THR A 198 -14.72 -29.87 3.57
C THR A 198 -13.33 -29.70 4.22
N ARG A 199 -13.13 -30.26 5.43
CA ARG A 199 -11.85 -30.72 6.04
C ARG A 199 -10.84 -29.64 6.52
N PRO A 200 -10.14 -29.82 7.66
CA PRO A 200 -9.40 -28.74 8.32
C PRO A 200 -8.02 -28.45 7.72
N ALA A 201 -7.56 -27.21 7.87
CA ALA A 201 -6.13 -26.91 7.97
C ALA A 201 -5.63 -27.42 9.34
N PRO A 202 -4.59 -28.27 9.39
CA PRO A 202 -4.09 -28.79 10.66
C PRO A 202 -3.22 -27.74 11.38
N ALA A 203 -3.09 -27.90 12.69
CA ALA A 203 -1.90 -27.43 13.39
C ALA A 203 -0.68 -28.18 12.81
N GLY A 204 0.08 -27.53 11.93
CA GLY A 204 1.09 -28.18 11.09
C GLY A 204 1.78 -27.19 10.15
N GLU A 205 2.50 -27.66 9.14
CA GLU A 205 3.22 -26.76 8.24
C GLU A 205 2.29 -25.92 7.34
N TRP A 206 2.70 -24.68 7.07
CA TRP A 206 2.02 -23.77 6.14
C TRP A 206 2.03 -24.31 4.70
N LYS A 207 0.94 -24.11 3.97
CA LYS A 207 0.74 -24.67 2.62
C LYS A 207 0.08 -23.68 1.67
N VAL A 208 0.52 -23.74 0.42
CA VAL A 208 -0.18 -23.11 -0.72
C VAL A 208 -1.49 -23.83 -0.97
N GLN A 209 -2.49 -23.10 -1.46
CA GLN A 209 -3.88 -23.51 -1.69
C GLN A 209 -4.67 -23.96 -0.45
N ALA A 210 -4.10 -23.85 0.75
CA ALA A 210 -4.84 -24.02 1.99
C ALA A 210 -5.67 -22.78 2.33
N GLN A 211 -6.84 -23.00 2.92
CA GLN A 211 -7.63 -21.96 3.58
C GLN A 211 -7.33 -21.97 5.07
N TYR A 212 -7.13 -20.78 5.63
CA TYR A 212 -6.85 -20.56 7.04
C TYR A 212 -7.90 -19.64 7.66
N ALA A 213 -8.30 -19.93 8.89
CA ALA A 213 -9.18 -19.12 9.70
C ALA A 213 -8.39 -18.26 10.70
N ILE A 214 -8.98 -17.16 11.16
CA ILE A 214 -8.38 -16.31 12.20
C ILE A 214 -8.09 -17.16 13.44
N GLY A 215 -6.84 -17.12 13.90
CA GLY A 215 -6.38 -17.84 15.08
C GLY A 215 -5.70 -19.19 14.81
N ASP A 216 -5.81 -19.75 13.60
CA ASP A 216 -5.10 -20.98 13.19
C ASP A 216 -3.59 -20.85 13.39
N VAL A 217 -2.89 -21.93 13.74
CA VAL A 217 -1.43 -21.90 13.96
C VAL A 217 -0.71 -22.88 13.05
N VAL A 218 0.25 -22.36 12.28
CA VAL A 218 1.08 -23.09 11.33
C VAL A 218 2.57 -23.01 11.69
N THR A 219 3.38 -23.89 11.11
CA THR A 219 4.84 -23.80 11.12
C THR A 219 5.35 -23.44 9.72
N TYR A 220 6.29 -22.51 9.61
CA TYR A 220 6.97 -22.20 8.35
C TYR A 220 8.47 -21.97 8.64
N GLN A 221 9.34 -22.71 7.95
CA GLN A 221 10.80 -22.69 8.16
C GLN A 221 11.19 -22.79 9.65
N GLY A 222 10.56 -23.72 10.38
CA GLY A 222 10.81 -23.96 11.82
C GLY A 222 10.24 -22.91 12.79
N SER A 223 9.68 -21.79 12.31
CA SER A 223 9.00 -20.79 13.16
C SER A 223 7.48 -21.01 13.16
N ARG A 224 6.83 -20.79 14.30
CA ARG A 224 5.37 -20.84 14.42
C ARG A 224 4.75 -19.50 14.04
N TYR A 225 3.60 -19.56 13.39
CA TYR A 225 2.82 -18.40 12.99
C TYR A 225 1.33 -18.61 13.26
N ARG A 226 0.65 -17.58 13.76
CA ARG A 226 -0.79 -17.53 13.94
C ARG A 226 -1.45 -16.72 12.82
N CYS A 227 -2.52 -17.22 12.26
CA CYS A 227 -3.29 -16.52 11.24
C CYS A 227 -4.04 -15.33 11.85
N ARG A 228 -3.87 -14.14 11.28
CA ARG A 228 -4.55 -12.88 11.69
C ARG A 228 -5.86 -12.66 10.95
N GLN A 229 -5.92 -13.04 9.68
CA GLN A 229 -7.05 -12.81 8.77
C GLN A 229 -7.46 -14.13 8.11
N ALA A 230 -8.76 -14.43 8.04
CA ALA A 230 -9.22 -15.61 7.32
C ALA A 230 -8.98 -15.42 5.81
N HIS A 231 -8.20 -16.32 5.20
CA HIS A 231 -7.79 -16.20 3.79
C HIS A 231 -7.51 -17.57 3.17
N THR A 232 -7.46 -17.61 1.85
CA THR A 232 -6.95 -18.76 1.10
C THR A 232 -5.62 -18.38 0.45
N VAL A 233 -4.60 -19.22 0.62
CA VAL A 233 -3.25 -18.97 0.08
C VAL A 233 -3.23 -19.32 -1.41
N HIS A 234 -3.61 -18.38 -2.26
CA HIS A 234 -3.58 -18.60 -3.71
C HIS A 234 -2.17 -18.46 -4.32
N ASP A 235 -1.28 -17.72 -3.67
CA ASP A 235 0.09 -17.43 -4.15
C ASP A 235 1.16 -18.11 -3.27
N PRO A 236 2.14 -18.85 -3.83
CA PRO A 236 3.22 -19.45 -3.07
C PRO A 236 4.14 -18.43 -2.35
N ASN A 237 4.10 -17.16 -2.74
CA ASN A 237 4.86 -16.08 -2.10
C ASN A 237 4.14 -15.47 -0.89
N TRP A 238 2.86 -15.79 -0.64
CA TRP A 238 2.11 -15.37 0.56
C TRP A 238 2.51 -16.15 1.83
N THR A 239 3.82 -16.38 1.98
CA THR A 239 4.43 -17.07 3.11
C THR A 239 4.24 -16.24 4.40
N PRO A 240 4.15 -16.88 5.59
CA PRO A 240 3.94 -16.16 6.84
C PRO A 240 4.91 -15.00 7.14
N PRO A 241 6.22 -15.06 6.85
CA PRO A 241 7.11 -13.90 7.02
C PRO A 241 6.92 -12.80 5.96
N ALA A 242 6.41 -13.13 4.77
CA ALA A 242 6.19 -12.17 3.68
C ALA A 242 4.85 -11.43 3.77
N THR A 243 3.86 -11.98 4.49
CA THR A 243 2.51 -11.41 4.64
C THR A 243 2.15 -11.16 6.12
N PRO A 244 2.82 -10.23 6.82
CA PRO A 244 2.59 -9.93 8.24
C PRO A 244 1.18 -9.39 8.55
N ALA A 245 0.44 -8.92 7.53
CA ALA A 245 -0.98 -8.59 7.63
C ALA A 245 -1.85 -9.83 7.86
N LEU A 246 -1.48 -10.96 7.25
CA LEU A 246 -2.18 -12.25 7.32
C LEU A 246 -1.65 -13.14 8.46
N TRP A 247 -0.42 -12.92 8.93
CA TRP A 247 0.27 -13.81 9.88
C TRP A 247 1.01 -13.06 11.00
N GLU A 248 0.96 -13.65 12.20
CA GLU A 248 1.67 -13.24 13.41
C GLU A 248 2.73 -14.30 13.75
N ARG A 249 3.98 -13.93 14.01
CA ARG A 249 4.96 -14.89 14.54
C ARG A 249 4.69 -15.15 16.03
N LEU A 250 4.75 -16.42 16.43
CA LEU A 250 4.66 -16.88 17.83
C LEU A 250 6.05 -17.20 18.40
#